data_AF-A0A973Y9A1-F1
#
_entry.id   AF-A0A973Y9A1-F1
#
_cell.length_a   1.000
_cell.length_b   1.000
_cell.length_c   1.000
_cell.angle_alpha   90.00
_cell.angle_beta   90.00
_cell.angle_gamma   90.00
#
_symmetry.space_group_name_H-M   'P 1'
#
loop_
_entity.id
_entity.type
_entity.pdbx_description
1 polymer ?
#
loop_
_entity_poly.entity_id
_entity_poly.type
_entity_poly.pdbx_seq_one_letter_code
_entity_poly.pdbx_strand_id
1 'polypeptide(L)'
;QDLQSTNLVEVCMALTVVSQIFPREMIPAVLPLIEEKLQHSKEIIRRKAVQALYKFYLIAPNQVQHIHEKFRKALCDRDAGVMAASLHIYLQMIKENPSGYKDLTGSFVTILKQVVGGKLSSDFNYHSVPAPWLQIQLLRILELLGKDDPR
;
A
#
# COMPACT_ATOMS: atom_id res chain seq x y z
N GLN A 1 3.84 -1.25 23.57
CA GLN A 1 2.62 -0.99 24.37
C GLN A 1 1.56 -0.35 23.49
N ASP A 2 1.81 0.82 22.89
CA ASP A 2 0.81 1.55 22.07
C ASP A 2 0.23 0.78 20.88
N LEU A 3 1.05 -0.02 20.16
CA LEU A 3 0.56 -0.87 19.06
C LEU A 3 -0.43 -1.97 19.51
N GLN A 4 -0.43 -2.31 20.80
CA GLN A 4 -1.33 -3.31 21.37
C GLN A 4 -2.53 -2.66 22.07
N SER A 5 -2.59 -1.32 22.10
CA SER A 5 -3.70 -0.59 22.70
C SER A 5 -5.01 -0.80 21.92
N THR A 6 -6.13 -0.72 22.63
CA THR A 6 -7.46 -0.62 22.03
C THR A 6 -7.81 0.81 21.62
N ASN A 7 -7.02 1.80 22.07
CA ASN A 7 -7.19 3.20 21.71
C ASN A 7 -6.71 3.45 20.28
N LEU A 8 -7.65 3.86 19.42
CA LEU A 8 -7.39 4.17 18.01
C LEU A 8 -6.28 5.21 17.81
N VAL A 9 -6.24 6.24 18.67
CA VAL A 9 -5.28 7.35 18.55
C VAL A 9 -3.87 6.87 18.88
N GLU A 10 -3.71 6.10 19.95
CA GLU A 10 -2.42 5.52 20.36
C GLU A 10 -1.86 4.60 19.27
N VAL A 11 -2.68 3.69 18.73
CA VAL A 11 -2.27 2.81 17.63
C VAL A 11 -1.90 3.61 16.39
N CYS A 12 -2.67 4.64 16.05
CA CYS A 12 -2.38 5.47 14.88
C CYS A 12 -1.09 6.28 15.04
N MET A 13 -0.82 6.84 16.23
CA MET A 13 0.43 7.55 16.51
C MET A 13 1.61 6.60 16.43
N ALA A 14 1.53 5.42 17.07
CA ALA A 14 2.58 4.41 17.02
C ALA A 14 2.91 3.99 15.58
N LEU A 15 1.90 3.67 14.76
CA LEU A 15 2.12 3.33 13.35
C LEU A 15 2.70 4.49 12.54
N THR A 16 2.36 5.74 12.88
CA THR A 16 2.92 6.92 12.22
C THR A 16 4.40 7.06 12.54
N VAL A 17 4.80 6.91 13.81
CA VAL A 17 6.21 6.92 14.23
C VAL A 17 6.99 5.83 13.52
N VAL A 18 6.48 4.60 13.53
CA VAL A 18 7.10 3.44 12.86
C VAL A 18 7.31 3.70 11.36
N SER A 19 6.37 4.37 10.69
CA SER A 19 6.46 4.68 9.26
C SER A 19 7.50 5.75 8.93
N GLN A 20 7.90 6.58 9.90
CA GLN A 20 8.84 7.69 9.70
C GLN A 20 10.26 7.30 10.11
N ILE A 21 10.44 6.87 11.36
CA ILE A 21 11.73 6.60 11.97
C ILE A 21 11.61 5.32 12.79
N PHE A 22 12.45 4.33 12.46
CA PHE A 22 12.46 3.07 13.20
C PHE A 22 13.84 2.42 13.18
N PRO A 23 14.39 1.99 14.33
CA PRO A 23 15.69 1.32 14.39
C PRO A 23 15.59 -0.11 13.85
N ARG A 24 16.62 -0.53 13.08
CA ARG A 24 16.64 -1.83 12.38
C ARG A 24 16.55 -3.01 13.34
N GLU A 25 17.18 -2.90 14.51
CA GLU A 25 17.31 -3.96 15.50
C GLU A 25 15.96 -4.29 16.15
N MET A 26 15.00 -3.36 16.14
CA MET A 26 13.67 -3.54 16.72
C MET A 26 12.65 -4.13 15.74
N ILE A 27 12.99 -4.23 14.45
CA ILE A 27 12.07 -4.72 13.41
C ILE A 27 11.52 -6.12 13.74
N PRO A 28 12.35 -7.12 14.13
CA PRO A 28 11.84 -8.46 14.42
C PRO A 28 10.79 -8.50 15.53
N ALA A 29 10.91 -7.63 16.53
CA ALA A 29 9.98 -7.57 17.66
C ALA A 29 8.65 -6.89 17.27
N VAL A 30 8.67 -5.93 16.35
CA VAL A 30 7.50 -5.12 16.00
C VAL A 30 6.79 -5.62 14.75
N LEU A 31 7.49 -6.29 13.83
CA LEU A 31 6.94 -6.81 12.58
C LEU A 31 5.64 -7.63 12.77
N PRO A 32 5.57 -8.62 13.70
CA PRO A 32 4.35 -9.38 13.91
C PRO A 32 3.15 -8.51 14.33
N LEU A 33 3.40 -7.47 15.13
CA LEU A 33 2.35 -6.54 15.58
C LEU A 33 1.81 -5.71 14.42
N ILE A 34 2.69 -5.24 13.51
CA ILE A 34 2.25 -4.49 12.32
C ILE A 34 1.46 -5.40 11.38
N GLU A 35 1.91 -6.64 11.18
CA GLU A 35 1.20 -7.61 10.35
C GLU A 35 -0.20 -7.94 10.85
N GLU A 36 -0.38 -8.03 12.18
CA GLU A 36 -1.71 -8.16 12.80
C GLU A 36 -2.60 -6.97 12.45
N LYS A 37 -2.06 -5.74 12.48
CA LYS A 37 -2.82 -4.51 12.18
C LYS A 37 -3.28 -4.40 10.73
N LEU A 38 -2.73 -5.17 9.80
CA LEU A 38 -3.27 -5.28 8.45
C LEU A 38 -4.69 -5.87 8.40
N GLN A 39 -5.13 -6.59 9.42
CA GLN A 39 -6.47 -7.19 9.48
C GLN A 39 -7.43 -6.40 10.37
N HIS A 40 -7.02 -5.20 10.82
CA HIS A 40 -7.82 -4.40 11.73
C HIS A 40 -9.15 -3.94 11.10
N SER A 41 -10.21 -3.88 11.89
CA SER A 41 -11.55 -3.49 11.42
C SER A 41 -11.57 -2.09 10.79
N LYS A 42 -10.84 -1.14 11.40
CA LYS A 42 -10.66 0.24 10.94
C LYS A 42 -9.62 0.36 9.82
N GLU A 43 -10.05 0.92 8.69
CA GLU A 43 -9.25 1.19 7.50
C GLU A 43 -8.06 2.11 7.74
N ILE A 44 -8.19 3.13 8.60
CA ILE A 44 -7.07 4.02 8.94
C ILE A 44 -5.89 3.27 9.56
N ILE A 45 -6.16 2.25 10.39
CA ILE A 45 -5.13 1.41 10.99
C ILE A 45 -4.49 0.52 9.93
N ARG A 46 -5.30 -0.16 9.09
CA ARG A 46 -4.79 -1.00 7.99
C ARG A 46 -3.89 -0.19 7.06
N ARG A 47 -4.33 1.01 6.66
CA ARG A 47 -3.58 1.92 5.79
C ARG A 47 -2.22 2.30 6.39
N LYS A 48 -2.19 2.67 7.67
CA LYS A 48 -0.95 3.01 8.38
C LYS A 48 -0.04 1.79 8.58
N ALA A 49 -0.60 0.61 8.80
CA ALA A 49 0.16 -0.64 8.89
C ALA A 49 0.85 -1.00 7.56
N VAL A 50 0.17 -0.79 6.43
CA VAL A 50 0.76 -0.94 5.09
C VAL A 50 1.97 -0.01 4.90
N GLN A 51 1.86 1.25 5.32
CA GLN A 51 2.97 2.22 5.25
C GLN A 51 4.14 1.82 6.19
N ALA A 52 3.84 1.37 7.40
CA ALA A 52 4.83 0.89 8.35
C ALA A 52 5.59 -0.34 7.83
N LEU A 53 4.91 -1.31 7.21
CA LEU A 53 5.57 -2.46 6.58
C LEU A 53 6.47 -2.05 5.43
N TYR A 54 6.06 -1.08 4.63
CA TYR A 54 6.93 -0.55 3.58
C TYR A 54 8.16 0.16 4.16
N LYS A 55 8.04 0.85 5.29
CA LYS A 55 9.21 1.40 5.97
C LYS A 55 10.18 0.28 6.41
N PHE A 56 9.68 -0.85 6.90
CA PHE A 56 10.53 -2.00 7.24
C PHE A 56 11.21 -2.61 6.01
N TYR A 57 10.51 -2.70 4.88
CA TYR A 57 11.09 -3.10 3.60
C TYR A 57 12.30 -2.25 3.23
N LEU A 58 12.17 -0.93 3.36
CA LEU A 58 13.25 0.00 3.02
C LEU A 58 14.44 -0.09 3.98
N ILE A 59 14.22 -0.41 5.25
CA ILE A 59 15.29 -0.52 6.26
C ILE A 59 16.03 -1.87 6.17
N ALA A 60 15.29 -2.97 5.99
CA ALA A 60 15.83 -4.32 6.08
C ALA A 60 15.14 -5.31 5.12
N PRO A 61 15.26 -5.14 3.79
CA PRO A 61 14.51 -5.92 2.81
C PRO A 61 14.71 -7.43 2.96
N ASN A 62 15.92 -7.86 3.35
CA ASN A 62 16.25 -9.27 3.57
C ASN A 62 15.51 -9.91 4.76
N GLN A 63 15.07 -9.10 5.73
CA GLN A 63 14.33 -9.61 6.91
C GLN A 63 12.82 -9.71 6.67
N VAL A 64 12.32 -9.09 5.60
CA VAL A 64 10.88 -8.93 5.38
C VAL A 64 10.45 -9.37 3.98
N GLN A 65 11.12 -10.37 3.40
CA GLN A 65 10.82 -10.85 2.04
C GLN A 65 9.36 -11.34 1.89
N HIS A 66 8.73 -11.86 2.94
CA HIS A 66 7.35 -12.35 2.89
C HIS A 66 6.28 -11.24 2.84
N ILE A 67 6.64 -9.96 3.00
CA ILE A 67 5.65 -8.86 3.01
C ILE A 67 5.08 -8.56 1.62
N HIS A 68 5.70 -9.03 0.54
CA HIS A 68 5.17 -8.84 -0.82
C HIS A 68 3.74 -9.38 -0.94
N GLU A 69 3.44 -10.52 -0.30
CA GLU A 69 2.08 -11.07 -0.23
C GLU A 69 1.12 -10.15 0.53
N LYS A 70 1.61 -9.46 1.56
CA LYS A 70 0.83 -8.52 2.35
C LYS A 70 0.46 -7.28 1.53
N PHE A 71 1.36 -6.78 0.68
CA PHE A 71 1.05 -5.70 -0.26
C PHE A 71 0.06 -6.13 -1.34
N ARG A 72 0.14 -7.37 -1.84
CA ARG A 72 -0.88 -7.93 -2.76
C ARG A 72 -2.25 -7.98 -2.08
N LYS A 73 -2.33 -8.39 -0.81
CA LYS A 73 -3.59 -8.37 -0.05
C LYS A 73 -4.11 -6.94 0.14
N ALA A 74 -3.24 -5.98 0.45
CA ALA A 74 -3.61 -4.57 0.59
C ALA A 74 -4.12 -3.94 -0.72
N LEU A 75 -3.62 -4.39 -1.88
CA LEU A 75 -4.12 -3.99 -3.20
C LEU A 75 -5.56 -4.44 -3.45
N CYS A 76 -5.99 -5.51 -2.78
CA CYS A 76 -7.35 -6.03 -2.85
C CYS A 76 -8.20 -5.61 -1.63
N ASP A 77 -7.77 -4.61 -0.84
CA ASP A 77 -8.54 -4.16 0.32
C ASP A 77 -9.88 -3.55 -0.11
N ARG A 78 -10.92 -3.82 0.68
CA ARG A 78 -12.27 -3.27 0.48
C ARG A 78 -12.32 -1.74 0.58
N ASP A 79 -11.39 -1.15 1.32
CA ASP A 79 -11.26 0.29 1.46
C ASP A 79 -10.29 0.84 0.40
N ALA A 80 -10.79 1.76 -0.41
CA ALA A 80 -10.01 2.37 -1.48
C ALA A 80 -8.81 3.18 -0.97
N GLY A 81 -8.84 3.68 0.27
CA GLY A 81 -7.72 4.38 0.90
C GLY A 81 -6.57 3.45 1.29
N VAL A 82 -6.88 2.21 1.70
CA VAL A 82 -5.87 1.16 1.94
C VAL A 82 -5.29 0.67 0.62
N MET A 83 -6.14 0.40 -0.38
CA MET A 83 -5.71 0.07 -1.74
C MET A 83 -4.79 1.15 -2.31
N ALA A 84 -5.17 2.43 -2.18
CA ALA A 84 -4.36 3.57 -2.63
C ALA A 84 -2.96 3.62 -2.00
N ALA A 85 -2.86 3.31 -0.71
CA ALA A 85 -1.57 3.24 -0.03
C ALA A 85 -0.68 2.12 -0.60
N SER A 86 -1.26 0.96 -0.92
CA SER A 86 -0.52 -0.13 -1.58
C SER A 86 -0.07 0.24 -3.00
N LEU A 87 -0.90 0.96 -3.77
CA LEU A 87 -0.52 1.45 -5.09
C LEU A 87 0.70 2.38 -5.01
N HIS A 88 0.86 3.13 -3.91
CA HIS A 88 1.98 4.07 -3.77
C HIS A 88 3.29 3.30 -3.60
N ILE A 89 3.21 2.21 -2.83
CA ILE A 89 4.31 1.28 -2.62
C ILE A 89 4.67 0.58 -3.93
N TYR A 90 3.68 0.05 -4.66
CA TYR A 90 3.93 -0.57 -5.97
C TYR A 90 4.59 0.37 -6.96
N LEU A 91 4.19 1.64 -7.01
CA LEU A 91 4.85 2.61 -7.89
C LEU A 91 6.36 2.72 -7.60
N GLN A 92 6.78 2.67 -6.33
CA GLN A 92 8.22 2.71 -6.00
C GLN A 92 8.91 1.39 -6.34
N MET A 93 8.30 0.25 -5.96
CA MET A 93 8.89 -1.07 -6.19
C MET A 93 9.01 -1.40 -7.69
N ILE A 94 8.05 -0.97 -8.50
CA ILE A 94 8.06 -1.15 -9.96
C ILE A 94 9.12 -0.26 -10.61
N LYS A 95 9.40 0.95 -10.08
CA LYS A 95 10.52 1.77 -10.57
C LYS A 95 11.86 1.07 -10.39
N GLU A 96 12.03 0.33 -9.29
CA GLU A 96 13.28 -0.39 -8.99
C GLU A 96 13.40 -1.69 -9.80
N ASN A 97 12.32 -2.46 -9.92
CA ASN A 97 12.31 -3.72 -10.67
C ASN A 97 10.97 -3.93 -11.40
N PRO A 98 10.78 -3.36 -12.60
CA PRO A 98 9.52 -3.50 -13.35
C PRO A 98 9.20 -4.95 -13.69
N SER A 99 10.22 -5.74 -14.03
CA SER A 99 10.06 -7.13 -14.48
C SER A 99 9.39 -8.04 -13.44
N GLY A 100 9.61 -7.77 -12.15
CA GLY A 100 9.07 -8.55 -11.04
C GLY A 100 7.56 -8.37 -10.79
N TYR A 101 6.90 -7.43 -11.48
CA TYR A 101 5.49 -7.10 -11.25
C TYR A 101 4.64 -7.10 -12.52
N LYS A 102 5.16 -7.62 -13.65
CA LYS A 102 4.40 -7.70 -14.91
C LYS A 102 3.12 -8.53 -14.78
N ASP A 103 3.12 -9.52 -13.90
CA ASP A 103 1.94 -10.35 -13.59
C ASP A 103 0.77 -9.54 -13.03
N LEU A 104 1.04 -8.39 -12.38
CA LEU A 104 0.02 -7.51 -11.80
C LEU A 104 -0.58 -6.50 -12.79
N THR A 105 -0.09 -6.44 -14.03
CA THR A 105 -0.56 -5.48 -15.04
C THR A 105 -2.08 -5.56 -15.24
N GLY A 106 -2.63 -6.78 -15.35
CA GLY A 106 -4.07 -6.99 -15.49
C GLY A 106 -4.86 -6.47 -14.28
N SER A 107 -4.33 -6.61 -13.07
CA SER A 107 -4.92 -6.07 -11.84
C SER A 107 -4.94 -4.55 -11.86
N PHE A 108 -3.85 -3.88 -12.22
CA PHE A 108 -3.81 -2.41 -12.31
C PHE A 108 -4.76 -1.85 -13.38
N VAL A 109 -4.85 -2.51 -14.55
CA VAL A 109 -5.85 -2.14 -15.58
C VAL A 109 -7.28 -2.30 -15.06
N THR A 110 -7.54 -3.37 -14.31
CA THR A 110 -8.88 -3.63 -13.75
C THR A 110 -9.25 -2.58 -12.72
N ILE A 111 -8.32 -2.23 -11.82
CA ILE A 111 -8.51 -1.16 -10.83
C ILE A 111 -8.75 0.17 -11.55
N LEU A 112 -7.96 0.51 -12.57
CA LEU A 112 -8.14 1.75 -13.33
C LEU A 112 -9.52 1.84 -13.97
N LYS A 113 -10.01 0.75 -14.59
CA LYS A 113 -11.37 0.69 -15.15
C LYS A 113 -12.44 0.90 -14.09
N GLN A 114 -12.28 0.33 -12.89
CA GLN A 114 -13.20 0.52 -11.77
C GLN A 114 -13.20 1.97 -11.27
N VAL A 115 -12.03 2.60 -11.16
CA VAL A 115 -11.89 4.01 -10.76
C VAL A 115 -12.56 4.93 -11.78
N VAL A 116 -12.23 4.80 -13.06
CA VAL A 116 -12.83 5.62 -14.13
C VAL A 116 -14.34 5.40 -14.23
N GLY A 117 -14.80 4.15 -13.99
CA GLY A 117 -16.22 3.80 -13.93
C GLY A 117 -16.96 4.26 -12.67
N GLY A 118 -16.32 5.05 -11.79
CA GLY A 118 -16.97 5.64 -10.62
C GLY A 118 -17.39 4.61 -9.55
N LYS A 119 -16.69 3.47 -9.46
CA LYS A 119 -17.03 2.41 -8.48
C LYS A 119 -16.54 2.68 -7.06
N LEU A 120 -15.73 3.73 -6.85
CA LEU A 120 -15.24 4.13 -5.53
C LEU A 120 -16.24 5.05 -4.82
N SER A 121 -16.06 5.26 -3.50
CA SER A 121 -16.85 6.24 -2.74
C SER A 121 -16.77 7.63 -3.37
N SER A 122 -17.85 8.39 -3.29
CA SER A 122 -17.91 9.78 -3.72
C SER A 122 -16.87 10.68 -3.02
N ASP A 123 -16.37 10.27 -1.86
CA ASP A 123 -15.30 10.98 -1.13
C ASP A 123 -13.99 11.06 -1.92
N PHE A 124 -13.81 10.19 -2.92
CA PHE A 124 -12.65 10.21 -3.81
C PHE A 124 -12.88 11.09 -5.05
N ASN A 125 -14.09 11.62 -5.26
CA ASN A 125 -14.37 12.49 -6.41
C ASN A 125 -13.83 13.90 -6.17
N TYR A 126 -13.22 14.48 -7.20
CA TYR A 126 -12.69 15.84 -7.16
C TYR A 126 -13.12 16.59 -8.41
N HIS A 127 -13.89 17.67 -8.24
CA HIS A 127 -14.48 18.45 -9.34
C HIS A 127 -15.14 17.57 -10.43
N SER A 128 -15.99 16.63 -10.00
CA SER A 128 -16.69 15.68 -10.88
C SER A 128 -15.80 14.68 -11.63
N VAL A 129 -14.50 14.63 -11.30
CA VAL A 129 -13.57 13.62 -11.80
C VAL A 129 -13.42 12.52 -10.74
N PRO A 130 -13.61 11.23 -11.08
CA PRO A 130 -13.51 10.16 -10.10
C PRO A 130 -12.06 9.84 -9.74
N ALA A 131 -11.66 10.05 -8.49
CA ALA A 131 -10.33 9.74 -7.94
C ALA A 131 -9.14 10.09 -8.87
N PRO A 132 -8.98 11.35 -9.31
CA PRO A 132 -7.98 11.72 -10.33
C PRO A 132 -6.56 11.33 -9.94
N TRP A 133 -6.19 11.44 -8.66
CA TRP A 133 -4.86 11.04 -8.20
C TRP A 133 -4.60 9.54 -8.33
N LEU A 134 -5.61 8.69 -8.11
CA LEU A 134 -5.48 7.25 -8.32
C LEU A 134 -5.32 6.93 -9.81
N GLN A 135 -6.06 7.62 -10.67
CA GLN A 135 -5.90 7.46 -12.12
C GLN A 135 -4.47 7.80 -12.56
N ILE A 136 -3.94 8.97 -12.15
CA ILE A 136 -2.57 9.39 -12.47
C ILE A 136 -1.55 8.35 -11.99
N GLN A 137 -1.74 7.83 -10.78
CA GLN A 137 -0.83 6.89 -10.17
C GLN A 137 -0.85 5.52 -10.88
N LEU A 138 -2.03 5.02 -11.23
CA LEU A 138 -2.19 3.79 -12.00
C LEU A 138 -1.60 3.92 -13.41
N LEU A 139 -1.83 5.05 -14.09
CA LEU A 139 -1.25 5.32 -15.40
C LEU A 139 0.30 5.33 -15.34
N ARG A 140 0.90 5.94 -14.32
CA ARG A 140 2.35 5.89 -14.10
C ARG A 140 2.86 4.47 -13.86
N ILE A 141 2.11 3.64 -13.13
CA ILE A 141 2.47 2.23 -12.93
C ILE A 141 2.44 1.49 -14.29
N LEU A 142 1.37 1.66 -15.05
CA LEU A 142 1.19 0.98 -16.34
C LEU A 142 2.23 1.43 -17.38
N GLU A 143 2.60 2.71 -17.39
CA GLU A 143 3.67 3.25 -18.21
C GLU A 143 5.00 2.53 -17.94
N LEU A 144 5.36 2.35 -16.67
CA LEU A 144 6.60 1.66 -16.28
C LEU A 144 6.58 0.19 -16.65
N LEU A 145 5.43 -0.48 -16.53
CA LEU A 145 5.30 -1.89 -16.86
C LEU A 145 5.33 -2.16 -18.37
N GLY A 146 4.78 -1.25 -19.18
CA GLY A 146 4.68 -1.39 -20.63
C GLY A 146 5.87 -0.82 -21.43
N LYS A 147 6.84 -0.15 -20.78
CA LYS A 147 7.95 0.55 -21.47
C LYS A 147 8.77 -0.35 -22.39
N ASP A 148 8.99 -1.60 -22.00
CA ASP A 148 9.84 -2.57 -22.71
C ASP A 148 9.03 -3.77 -23.25
N ASP A 149 7.70 -3.64 -23.37
CA ASP A 149 6.89 -4.68 -23.99
C ASP A 149 6.97 -4.62 -25.52
N PRO A 150 7.17 -5.75 -26.20
CA PRO A 150 7.13 -5.80 -27.66
C PRO A 150 5.74 -5.41 -28.16
N ARG A 151 5.71 -4.60 -29.21
CA ARG A 151 4.47 -4.15 -29.88
C ARG A 151 3.73 -5.29 -30.58
#